data_AF-A0AAU8LZY2-F1
#
_entry.id   AF-A0AAU8LZY2-F1
#
_cell.length_a   1.000
_cell.length_b   1.000
_cell.length_c   1.000
_cell.angle_alpha   90.00
_cell.angle_beta   90.00
_cell.angle_gamma   90.00
#
_symmetry.space_group_name_H-M   'P 1'
#
loop_
_entity.id
_entity.type
_entity.pdbx_description
1 polymer ?
#
loop_
_entity_poly.entity_id
_entity_poly.type
_entity_poly.pdbx_seq_one_letter_code
_entity_poly.pdbx_strand_id
1 'polypeptide(L)'
;MNKSSLYNPLNTLSNALLIYFIFIVFIITLVPFDFQPADHIRIFWNIGLSDTITNIFLFIPIGFLFRLTHRSMPPPYALPTFFFGTLLSLTVETVQIFSPSRYTNPVDVLTNGFGAWLGAMTFNILSNKIQEKENSKIFDLELPLLGQVYLLIPLLWLNGLAQGDDPARLLLPFILGLSGVFILVMVWKNRWMRDQTFSPKKISLITVCWFMIGVTPSFFRYPIQVMGQVVLIGAFALFLPHILKKITIKERRIEQLTLKIVLPLYSFYLALVTYWWNPPELENIHKVFLGVAFNKRIEVIFLVVELIASYTLMGYMIAGLRGRKEDSQGCTFTLICFIALTISLITDFMTASLSIENINISRIIVVTAMSFYGAMIYSLQLKTIQRLRKESQKICAHDE
;
A
#
# COMPACT_ATOMS: atom_id res chain seq x y z
N MET A 1 -10.51 10.80 -34.24
CA MET A 1 -10.16 10.27 -32.91
C MET A 1 -10.23 8.75 -32.95
N ASN A 2 -9.08 8.08 -32.85
CA ASN A 2 -9.01 6.62 -33.00
C ASN A 2 -9.58 5.95 -31.73
N LYS A 3 -10.62 5.12 -31.89
CA LYS A 3 -11.29 4.38 -30.79
C LYS A 3 -10.35 3.42 -30.03
N SER A 4 -9.14 3.18 -30.55
CA SER A 4 -8.09 2.39 -29.89
C SER A 4 -7.43 3.08 -28.69
N SER A 5 -7.64 4.39 -28.46
CA SER A 5 -7.04 5.10 -27.31
C SER A 5 -7.84 4.99 -26.01
N LEU A 6 -9.09 4.49 -26.05
CA LEU A 6 -10.02 4.50 -24.91
C LEU A 6 -9.79 3.38 -23.88
N TYR A 7 -8.96 2.39 -24.20
CA TYR A 7 -8.68 1.28 -23.27
C TYR A 7 -7.17 1.00 -23.21
N ASN A 8 -6.45 1.87 -22.52
CA ASN A 8 -5.04 1.64 -22.20
C ASN A 8 -4.96 0.74 -20.96
N PRO A 9 -4.54 -0.54 -21.07
CA PRO A 9 -4.56 -1.52 -19.97
C PRO A 9 -3.68 -1.11 -18.77
N LEU A 10 -2.78 -0.17 -18.99
CA LEU A 10 -1.94 0.48 -18.00
C LEU A 10 -2.72 1.36 -17.04
N ASN A 11 -3.74 2.04 -17.56
CA ASN A 11 -4.65 2.80 -16.72
C ASN A 11 -5.39 1.83 -15.80
N THR A 12 -5.72 0.60 -16.22
CA THR A 12 -6.48 -0.33 -15.38
C THR A 12 -5.79 -0.68 -14.07
N LEU A 13 -4.48 -0.96 -14.07
CA LEU A 13 -3.74 -1.27 -12.83
C LEU A 13 -3.55 -0.04 -11.96
N SER A 14 -2.99 1.02 -12.55
CA SER A 14 -2.71 2.26 -11.81
C SER A 14 -4.00 2.88 -11.28
N ASN A 15 -5.13 2.72 -12.00
CA ASN A 15 -6.46 3.06 -11.53
C ASN A 15 -6.90 2.15 -10.39
N ALA A 16 -6.70 0.82 -10.47
CA ALA A 16 -7.05 -0.08 -9.37
C ALA A 16 -6.29 0.27 -8.08
N LEU A 17 -4.99 0.57 -8.19
CA LEU A 17 -4.19 1.04 -7.06
C LEU A 17 -4.65 2.41 -6.57
N LEU A 18 -4.92 3.36 -7.46
CA LEU A 18 -5.44 4.68 -7.10
C LEU A 18 -6.79 4.57 -6.36
N ILE A 19 -7.71 3.76 -6.87
CA ILE A 19 -9.02 3.48 -6.24
C ILE A 19 -8.81 2.84 -4.87
N TYR A 20 -7.91 1.88 -4.75
CA TYR A 20 -7.57 1.26 -3.46
C TYR A 20 -7.05 2.31 -2.45
N PHE A 21 -6.13 3.18 -2.87
CA PHE A 21 -5.62 4.25 -2.01
C PHE A 21 -6.71 5.26 -1.61
N ILE A 22 -7.55 5.68 -2.55
CA ILE A 22 -8.69 6.56 -2.27
C ILE A 22 -9.63 5.90 -1.25
N PHE A 23 -9.93 4.61 -1.43
CA PHE A 23 -10.76 3.86 -0.51
C PHE A 23 -10.15 3.78 0.90
N ILE A 24 -8.85 3.50 1.02
CA ILE A 24 -8.18 3.50 2.33
C ILE A 24 -8.15 4.90 2.95
N VAL A 25 -7.91 5.95 2.17
CA VAL A 25 -7.94 7.33 2.67
C VAL A 25 -9.33 7.70 3.17
N PHE A 26 -10.39 7.33 2.45
CA PHE A 26 -11.76 7.52 2.93
C PHE A 26 -12.00 6.76 4.23
N ILE A 27 -11.54 5.50 4.35
CA ILE A 27 -11.66 4.77 5.60
C ILE A 27 -10.95 5.53 6.73
N ILE A 28 -9.69 5.90 6.54
CA ILE A 28 -8.89 6.55 7.59
C ILE A 28 -9.50 7.87 8.05
N THR A 29 -10.01 8.66 7.10
CA THR A 29 -10.51 10.01 7.38
C THR A 29 -11.95 10.04 7.87
N LEU A 30 -12.77 9.04 7.51
CA LEU A 30 -14.20 8.99 7.87
C LEU A 30 -14.50 8.13 9.10
N VAL A 31 -13.53 7.36 9.60
CA VAL A 31 -13.68 6.65 10.89
C VAL A 31 -14.02 7.65 12.01
N PRO A 32 -15.05 7.36 12.85
CA PRO A 32 -15.72 6.06 13.03
C PRO A 32 -17.04 5.86 12.26
N PHE A 33 -17.35 6.67 11.23
CA PHE A 33 -18.58 6.60 10.43
C PHE A 33 -19.87 6.88 11.23
N ASP A 34 -19.80 7.77 12.22
CA ASP A 34 -20.92 8.15 13.09
C ASP A 34 -21.78 9.27 12.49
N PHE A 35 -22.28 9.06 11.27
CA PHE A 35 -22.99 10.11 10.53
C PHE A 35 -24.40 10.40 11.09
N GLN A 36 -24.70 11.67 11.31
CA GLN A 36 -25.97 12.20 11.80
C GLN A 36 -26.33 13.49 11.03
N PRO A 37 -27.63 13.82 10.89
CA PRO A 37 -28.04 15.12 10.37
C PRO A 37 -27.37 16.25 11.16
N ALA A 38 -26.79 17.22 10.44
CA ALA A 38 -26.06 18.30 11.08
C ALA A 38 -27.04 19.35 11.64
N ASP A 39 -27.07 19.48 12.97
CA ASP A 39 -27.81 20.57 13.64
C ASP A 39 -27.11 21.93 13.42
N HIS A 40 -25.78 21.93 13.32
CA HIS A 40 -24.95 23.11 13.09
C HIS A 40 -23.63 22.75 12.41
N ILE A 41 -23.20 23.58 11.46
CA ILE A 41 -21.91 23.40 10.75
C ILE A 41 -20.78 23.92 11.64
N ARG A 42 -19.83 23.04 11.98
CA ARG A 42 -18.65 23.39 12.80
C ARG A 42 -17.40 23.45 11.94
N ILE A 43 -16.99 24.66 11.57
CA ILE A 43 -15.78 24.90 10.78
C ILE A 43 -14.67 25.39 11.72
N PHE A 44 -13.52 24.73 11.69
CA PHE A 44 -12.33 25.11 12.46
C PHE A 44 -11.19 25.45 11.51
N TRP A 45 -10.53 26.59 11.73
CA TRP A 45 -9.34 26.99 10.99
C TRP A 45 -8.11 26.73 11.85
N ASN A 46 -7.72 25.46 11.95
CA ASN A 46 -6.56 25.06 12.74
C ASN A 46 -5.37 24.74 11.83
N ILE A 47 -4.21 25.30 12.15
CA ILE A 47 -2.94 25.00 11.48
C ILE A 47 -2.06 24.24 12.48
N GLY A 48 -2.36 22.96 12.67
CA GLY A 48 -1.51 22.05 13.41
C GLY A 48 -0.38 21.52 12.52
N LEU A 49 0.88 21.60 12.98
CA LEU A 49 2.02 21.06 12.21
C LEU A 49 1.89 19.55 11.98
N SER A 50 1.45 18.81 13.01
CA SER A 50 1.22 17.36 12.93
C SER A 50 0.15 17.01 11.88
N ASP A 51 -0.99 17.70 11.94
CA ASP A 51 -2.13 17.47 11.04
C ASP A 51 -1.76 17.82 9.60
N THR A 52 -1.11 18.98 9.42
CA THR A 52 -0.61 19.45 8.12
C THR A 52 0.34 18.44 7.47
N ILE A 53 1.34 17.94 8.22
CA ILE A 53 2.31 16.96 7.70
C ILE A 53 1.60 15.64 7.37
N THR A 54 0.69 15.19 8.23
CA THR A 54 -0.08 13.96 8.02
C THR A 54 -0.91 14.04 6.74
N ASN A 55 -1.63 15.13 6.53
CA ASN A 55 -2.46 15.38 5.37
C ASN A 55 -1.64 15.41 4.07
N ILE A 56 -0.49 16.10 4.07
CA ILE A 56 0.43 16.10 2.94
C ILE A 56 0.90 14.68 2.62
N PHE A 57 1.37 13.92 3.61
CA PHE A 57 1.90 12.57 3.40
C PHE A 57 0.83 11.56 3.00
N LEU A 58 -0.41 11.74 3.47
CA LEU A 58 -1.58 10.93 3.09
C LEU A 58 -1.90 11.07 1.59
N PHE A 59 -1.74 12.27 1.02
CA PHE A 59 -2.09 12.55 -0.37
C PHE A 59 -0.93 12.42 -1.37
N ILE A 60 0.33 12.33 -0.92
CA ILE A 60 1.49 12.09 -1.81
C ILE A 60 1.29 10.82 -2.67
N PRO A 61 0.95 9.64 -2.12
CA PRO A 61 0.75 8.44 -2.93
C PRO A 61 -0.42 8.57 -3.92
N ILE A 62 -1.51 9.26 -3.54
CA ILE A 62 -2.65 9.54 -4.42
C ILE A 62 -2.19 10.36 -5.62
N GLY A 63 -1.44 11.44 -5.37
CA GLY A 63 -0.90 12.29 -6.41
C GLY A 63 0.04 11.56 -7.37
N PHE A 64 0.92 10.72 -6.81
CA PHE A 64 1.82 9.88 -7.58
C PHE A 64 1.06 8.91 -8.49
N LEU A 65 0.08 8.18 -7.93
CA LEU A 65 -0.73 7.20 -8.68
C LEU A 65 -1.65 7.86 -9.70
N PHE A 66 -2.25 9.02 -9.38
CA PHE A 66 -3.04 9.79 -10.34
C PHE A 66 -2.20 10.25 -11.53
N ARG A 67 -0.97 10.69 -11.28
CA ARG A 67 -0.06 11.05 -12.38
C ARG A 67 0.36 9.82 -13.19
N LEU A 68 0.57 8.68 -12.53
CA LEU A 68 0.86 7.40 -13.20
C LEU A 68 -0.30 6.96 -14.13
N THR A 69 -1.56 7.23 -13.77
CA THR A 69 -2.73 6.93 -14.64
C THR A 69 -2.88 7.88 -15.82
N HIS A 70 -2.34 9.10 -15.73
CA HIS A 70 -2.43 10.15 -16.77
C HIS A 70 -1.08 10.45 -17.44
N ARG A 71 -0.21 9.44 -17.55
CA ARG A 71 1.18 9.58 -18.00
C ARG A 71 1.34 10.12 -19.43
N SER A 72 0.37 9.91 -20.32
CA SER A 72 0.43 10.36 -21.72
C SER A 72 0.33 11.88 -21.88
N MET A 73 0.06 12.61 -20.80
CA MET A 73 -0.15 14.06 -20.86
C MET A 73 1.14 14.80 -20.50
N PRO A 74 1.60 15.76 -21.31
CA PRO A 74 2.87 16.45 -21.11
C PRO A 74 2.85 17.34 -19.86
N PRO A 75 4.02 17.62 -19.24
CA PRO A 75 4.11 18.58 -18.16
C PRO A 75 3.66 20.00 -18.59
N PRO A 76 3.09 20.82 -17.68
CA PRO A 76 2.89 20.55 -16.25
C PRO A 76 1.50 19.95 -15.95
N TYR A 77 1.42 18.62 -15.85
CA TYR A 77 0.21 17.93 -15.40
C TYR A 77 0.06 17.85 -13.87
N ALA A 78 0.84 18.64 -13.13
CA ALA A 78 0.79 18.70 -11.67
C ALA A 78 -0.43 19.49 -11.17
N LEU A 79 -0.92 20.47 -11.95
CA LEU A 79 -2.05 21.30 -11.58
C LEU A 79 -3.40 20.54 -11.61
N PRO A 80 -3.71 19.70 -12.63
CA PRO A 80 -4.86 18.80 -12.56
C PRO A 80 -4.83 17.86 -11.36
N THR A 81 -3.64 17.37 -10.97
CA THR A 81 -3.51 16.51 -9.79
C THR A 81 -3.74 17.26 -8.48
N PHE A 82 -3.30 18.51 -8.37
CA PHE A 82 -3.64 19.39 -7.26
C PHE A 82 -5.17 19.55 -7.13
N PHE A 83 -5.87 19.86 -8.21
CA PHE A 83 -7.33 20.01 -8.21
C PHE A 83 -8.05 18.70 -7.90
N PHE A 84 -7.55 17.57 -8.41
CA PHE A 84 -8.08 16.25 -8.07
C PHE A 84 -7.96 15.97 -6.56
N GLY A 85 -6.78 16.19 -5.97
CA GLY A 85 -6.57 16.04 -4.53
C GLY A 85 -7.43 16.99 -3.71
N THR A 86 -7.56 18.24 -4.14
CA THR A 86 -8.41 19.27 -3.51
C THR A 86 -9.87 18.85 -3.53
N LEU A 87 -10.38 18.36 -4.67
CA LEU A 87 -11.77 17.91 -4.79
C LEU A 87 -12.05 16.67 -3.95
N LEU A 88 -11.10 15.72 -3.92
CA LEU A 88 -11.19 14.54 -3.07
C LEU A 88 -11.25 14.94 -1.59
N SER A 89 -10.37 15.85 -1.15
CA SER A 89 -10.39 16.36 0.22
C SER A 89 -11.66 17.14 0.53
N LEU A 90 -12.15 17.98 -0.39
CA LEU A 90 -13.41 18.69 -0.21
C LEU A 90 -14.58 17.71 -0.01
N THR A 91 -14.56 16.58 -0.72
CA THR A 91 -15.55 15.51 -0.53
C THR A 91 -15.48 14.93 0.87
N VAL A 92 -14.27 14.63 1.38
CA VAL A 92 -14.05 14.15 2.76
C VAL A 92 -14.59 15.15 3.77
N GLU A 93 -14.15 16.41 3.69
CA GLU A 93 -14.55 17.49 4.59
C GLU A 93 -16.07 17.72 4.59
N THR A 94 -16.70 17.63 3.41
CA THR A 94 -18.16 17.76 3.27
C THR A 94 -18.89 16.61 3.96
N VAL A 95 -18.41 15.38 3.81
CA VAL A 95 -18.99 14.22 4.49
C VAL A 95 -18.79 14.33 6.01
N GLN A 96 -17.66 14.87 6.47
CA GLN A 96 -17.37 15.08 7.88
C GLN A 96 -18.28 16.13 8.56
N ILE A 97 -18.97 17.01 7.81
CA ILE A 97 -20.02 17.88 8.37
C ILE A 97 -21.11 17.06 9.08
N PHE A 98 -21.37 15.84 8.59
CA PHE A 98 -22.34 14.93 9.17
C PHE A 98 -21.78 14.10 10.33
N SER A 99 -20.51 14.25 10.72
CA SER A 99 -19.91 13.51 11.84
C SER A 99 -19.83 14.41 13.09
N PRO A 100 -20.64 14.16 14.14
CA PRO A 100 -20.67 14.99 15.34
C PRO A 100 -19.36 15.03 16.12
N SER A 101 -18.51 14.01 15.93
CA SER A 101 -17.24 13.84 16.60
C SER A 101 -16.06 14.45 15.83
N ARG A 102 -16.30 14.99 14.64
CA ARG A 102 -15.28 15.60 13.78
C ARG A 102 -15.56 17.08 13.53
N TYR A 103 -14.51 17.77 13.10
CA TYR A 103 -14.56 19.17 12.70
C TYR A 103 -14.07 19.28 11.27
N THR A 104 -14.77 20.05 10.45
CA THR A 104 -14.33 20.36 9.10
C THR A 104 -13.25 21.43 9.15
N ASN A 105 -12.12 21.19 8.48
CA ASN A 105 -10.98 22.10 8.42
C ASN A 105 -10.60 22.45 6.98
N PRO A 106 -10.89 23.68 6.50
CA PRO A 106 -10.52 24.09 5.15
C PRO A 106 -9.01 24.05 4.86
N VAL A 107 -8.16 24.12 5.90
CA VAL A 107 -6.71 23.97 5.77
C VAL A 107 -6.35 22.56 5.28
N ASP A 108 -7.14 21.54 5.66
CA ASP A 108 -6.93 20.16 5.26
C ASP A 108 -7.14 19.99 3.75
N VAL A 109 -8.11 20.70 3.18
CA VAL A 109 -8.36 20.74 1.72
C VAL A 109 -7.13 21.19 0.93
N LEU A 110 -6.50 22.29 1.38
CA LEU A 110 -5.33 22.84 0.71
C LEU A 110 -4.08 21.98 0.92
N THR A 111 -3.87 21.47 2.13
CA THR A 111 -2.71 20.63 2.46
C THR A 111 -2.77 19.27 1.76
N ASN A 112 -3.94 18.67 1.66
CA ASN A 112 -4.19 17.45 0.87
C ASN A 112 -3.97 17.70 -0.64
N GLY A 113 -4.48 18.82 -1.17
CA GLY A 113 -4.20 19.24 -2.55
C GLY A 113 -2.70 19.40 -2.82
N PHE A 114 -1.96 20.03 -1.90
CA PHE A 114 -0.52 20.18 -1.98
C PHE A 114 0.23 18.84 -1.91
N GLY A 115 -0.20 17.91 -1.05
CA GLY A 115 0.33 16.54 -1.02
C GLY A 115 0.17 15.82 -2.36
N ALA A 116 -1.01 15.91 -2.98
CA ALA A 116 -1.25 15.33 -4.30
C ALA A 116 -0.36 15.96 -5.38
N TRP A 117 -0.15 17.28 -5.33
CA TRP A 117 0.77 17.97 -6.22
C TRP A 117 2.22 17.48 -6.07
N LEU A 118 2.72 17.35 -4.83
CA LEU A 118 4.05 16.81 -4.55
C LEU A 118 4.21 15.36 -5.04
N GLY A 119 3.17 14.54 -4.89
CA GLY A 119 3.12 13.19 -5.44
C GLY A 119 3.30 13.15 -6.96
N ALA A 120 2.58 14.03 -7.68
CA ALA A 120 2.69 14.14 -9.13
C ALA A 120 4.07 14.63 -9.58
N MET A 121 4.66 15.59 -8.86
CA MET A 121 6.03 16.05 -9.11
C MET A 121 7.04 14.93 -8.92
N THR A 122 6.89 14.15 -7.84
CA THR A 122 7.75 12.99 -7.57
C THR A 122 7.69 12.01 -8.74
N PHE A 123 6.49 11.66 -9.23
CA PHE A 123 6.36 10.84 -10.43
C PHE A 123 7.11 11.43 -11.64
N ASN A 124 6.94 12.72 -11.93
CA ASN A 124 7.60 13.34 -13.09
C ASN A 124 9.13 13.30 -12.97
N ILE A 125 9.68 13.56 -11.79
CA ILE A 125 11.13 13.50 -11.54
C ILE A 125 11.66 12.08 -11.74
N LEU A 126 10.95 11.07 -11.20
CA LEU A 126 11.35 9.67 -11.39
C LEU A 126 11.22 9.24 -12.85
N SER A 127 10.10 9.57 -13.49
CA SER A 127 9.80 9.17 -14.87
C SER A 127 10.79 9.80 -15.87
N ASN A 128 11.11 11.09 -15.74
CA ASN A 128 12.09 11.75 -16.62
C ASN A 128 13.48 11.09 -16.53
N LYS A 129 13.95 10.79 -15.30
CA LYS A 129 15.24 10.10 -15.09
C LYS A 129 15.26 8.68 -15.65
N ILE A 130 14.10 8.03 -15.73
CA ILE A 130 13.96 6.69 -16.30
C ILE A 130 13.86 6.76 -17.84
N GLN A 131 13.20 7.79 -18.39
CA GLN A 131 12.98 7.96 -19.84
C GLN A 131 14.23 8.43 -20.60
N GLU A 132 15.11 9.25 -20.01
CA GLU A 132 16.34 9.75 -20.66
C GLU A 132 17.30 8.65 -21.17
N LYS A 133 17.11 7.39 -20.76
CA LYS A 133 18.07 6.29 -20.99
C LYS A 133 17.55 5.08 -21.79
N GLU A 134 16.34 5.10 -22.36
CA GLU A 134 15.81 4.23 -23.44
C GLU A 134 14.27 4.29 -23.48
N ASN A 135 13.67 4.38 -24.68
CA ASN A 135 12.22 4.55 -24.92
C ASN A 135 11.28 3.43 -24.38
N SER A 136 11.80 2.38 -23.74
CA SER A 136 11.01 1.23 -23.27
C SER A 136 10.96 1.08 -21.73
N LYS A 137 11.57 1.97 -20.94
CA LYS A 137 11.80 1.74 -19.49
C LYS A 137 10.68 2.11 -18.52
N ILE A 138 9.53 2.62 -18.99
CA ILE A 138 8.37 2.93 -18.13
C ILE A 138 7.80 1.68 -17.43
N PHE A 139 8.07 0.47 -17.95
CA PHE A 139 7.68 -0.80 -17.32
C PHE A 139 8.26 -1.03 -15.92
N ASP A 140 9.32 -0.32 -15.56
CA ASP A 140 9.99 -0.57 -14.28
C ASP A 140 9.18 -0.08 -13.08
N LEU A 141 8.37 0.97 -13.21
CA LEU A 141 7.50 1.50 -12.15
C LEU A 141 6.22 0.67 -11.93
N GLU A 142 5.89 -0.19 -12.90
CA GLU A 142 4.67 -1.00 -12.94
C GLU A 142 4.99 -2.49 -12.78
N LEU A 143 6.22 -2.82 -12.36
CA LEU A 143 6.60 -4.20 -12.04
C LEU A 143 5.71 -4.74 -10.92
N PRO A 144 5.35 -6.03 -10.94
CA PRO A 144 4.54 -6.64 -9.87
C PRO A 144 5.21 -6.52 -8.50
N LEU A 145 6.54 -6.45 -8.46
CA LEU A 145 7.26 -6.16 -7.22
C LEU A 145 6.97 -4.76 -6.67
N LEU A 146 6.90 -3.72 -7.52
CA LEU A 146 6.58 -2.37 -7.05
C LEU A 146 5.11 -2.21 -6.67
N GLY A 147 4.21 -3.02 -7.25
CA GLY A 147 2.83 -3.14 -6.76
C GLY A 147 2.77 -3.44 -5.26
N GLN A 148 3.67 -4.28 -4.75
CA GLN A 148 3.78 -4.59 -3.32
C GLN A 148 4.28 -3.40 -2.51
N VAL A 149 5.26 -2.66 -3.04
CA VAL A 149 5.79 -1.44 -2.40
C VAL A 149 4.69 -0.38 -2.25
N TYR A 150 3.81 -0.25 -3.25
CA TYR A 150 2.65 0.64 -3.17
C TYR A 150 1.65 0.14 -2.12
N LEU A 151 1.28 -1.15 -2.13
CA LEU A 151 0.34 -1.73 -1.16
C LEU A 151 0.86 -1.73 0.29
N LEU A 152 2.17 -1.69 0.50
CA LEU A 152 2.77 -1.58 1.83
C LEU A 152 2.55 -0.19 2.47
N ILE A 153 2.39 0.89 1.70
CA ILE A 153 2.22 2.24 2.28
C ILE A 153 0.92 2.34 3.10
N PRO A 154 -0.26 1.99 2.55
CA PRO A 154 -1.50 2.02 3.32
C PRO A 154 -1.47 1.04 4.49
N LEU A 155 -0.78 -0.09 4.34
CA LEU A 155 -0.63 -1.05 5.41
C LEU A 155 0.21 -0.49 6.57
N LEU A 156 1.30 0.22 6.29
CA LEU A 156 2.10 0.92 7.31
C LEU A 156 1.27 2.01 8.00
N TRP A 157 0.42 2.73 7.27
CA TRP A 157 -0.49 3.71 7.87
C TRP A 157 -1.48 3.06 8.83
N LEU A 158 -2.16 2.01 8.37
CA LEU A 158 -3.12 1.26 9.18
C LEU A 158 -2.47 0.68 10.43
N ASN A 159 -1.25 0.16 10.31
CA ASN A 159 -0.49 -0.34 11.44
C ASN A 159 -0.20 0.75 12.49
N GLY A 160 0.23 1.93 12.06
CA GLY A 160 0.49 3.05 12.96
C GLY A 160 -0.78 3.61 13.61
N LEU A 161 -1.90 3.61 12.89
CA LEU A 161 -3.21 4.01 13.42
C LEU A 161 -3.81 2.97 14.37
N ALA A 162 -3.59 1.69 14.11
CA ALA A 162 -4.01 0.56 14.94
C ALA A 162 -3.10 0.32 16.16
N GLN A 163 -2.03 1.12 16.30
CA GLN A 163 -1.00 0.88 17.29
C GLN A 163 -1.49 1.05 18.75
N GLY A 164 -2.46 1.93 18.98
CA GLY A 164 -2.91 2.22 20.35
C GLY A 164 -1.75 2.65 21.26
N ASP A 165 -1.90 2.43 22.56
CA ASP A 165 -0.88 2.75 23.57
C ASP A 165 0.21 1.66 23.73
N ASP A 166 0.23 0.65 22.86
CA ASP A 166 1.20 -0.45 22.94
C ASP A 166 2.46 -0.16 22.09
N PRO A 167 3.62 0.16 22.71
CA PRO A 167 4.86 0.38 21.97
C PRO A 167 5.42 -0.90 21.35
N ALA A 168 5.05 -2.10 21.83
CA ALA A 168 5.54 -3.36 21.28
C ALA A 168 5.06 -3.59 19.83
N ARG A 169 3.91 -3.01 19.47
CA ARG A 169 3.39 -3.04 18.10
C ARG A 169 4.28 -2.32 17.08
N LEU A 170 5.25 -1.49 17.52
CA LEU A 170 6.28 -0.92 16.64
C LEU A 170 7.17 -1.98 15.97
N LEU A 171 7.14 -3.24 16.41
CA LEU A 171 7.81 -4.32 15.70
C LEU A 171 7.17 -4.59 14.32
N LEU A 172 5.85 -4.46 14.20
CA LEU A 172 5.11 -4.73 12.97
C LEU A 172 5.51 -3.82 11.78
N PRO A 173 5.52 -2.48 11.89
CA PRO A 173 5.92 -1.61 10.79
C PRO A 173 7.41 -1.78 10.46
N PHE A 174 8.25 -2.16 11.43
CA PHE A 174 9.65 -2.49 11.18
C PHE A 174 9.80 -3.73 10.27
N ILE A 175 9.04 -4.80 10.52
CA ILE A 175 9.05 -6.02 9.68
C ILE A 175 8.55 -5.71 8.25
N LEU A 176 7.50 -4.90 8.14
CA LEU A 176 7.00 -4.41 6.84
C LEU A 176 8.05 -3.53 6.13
N GLY A 177 8.75 -2.68 6.87
CA GLY A 177 9.86 -1.86 6.38
C GLY A 177 10.98 -2.71 5.80
N LEU A 178 11.41 -3.75 6.53
CA LEU A 178 12.41 -4.71 6.06
C LEU A 178 11.95 -5.40 4.76
N SER A 179 10.68 -5.82 4.69
CA SER A 179 10.09 -6.40 3.48
C SER A 179 10.19 -5.45 2.28
N GLY A 180 9.85 -4.17 2.48
CA GLY A 180 9.97 -3.12 1.45
C GLY A 180 11.42 -2.85 1.03
N VAL A 181 12.37 -2.82 1.97
CA VAL A 181 13.81 -2.68 1.68
C VAL A 181 14.29 -3.79 0.76
N PHE A 182 13.95 -5.05 1.07
CA PHE A 182 14.33 -6.20 0.24
C PHE A 182 13.78 -6.06 -1.18
N ILE A 183 12.51 -5.68 -1.33
CA ILE A 183 11.88 -5.50 -2.64
C ILE A 183 12.58 -4.37 -3.42
N LEU A 184 12.73 -3.18 -2.82
CA LEU A 184 13.33 -2.01 -3.48
C LEU A 184 14.79 -2.26 -3.88
N VAL A 185 15.59 -2.86 -3.00
CA VAL A 185 16.99 -3.20 -3.31
C VAL A 185 17.08 -4.27 -4.41
N MET A 186 16.20 -5.27 -4.41
CA MET A 186 16.17 -6.29 -5.46
C MET A 186 15.73 -5.74 -6.81
N VAL A 187 14.74 -4.84 -6.84
CA VAL A 187 14.34 -4.11 -8.05
C VAL A 187 15.52 -3.30 -8.57
N TRP A 188 16.15 -2.50 -7.70
CA TRP A 188 17.30 -1.69 -8.07
C TRP A 188 18.45 -2.55 -8.63
N LYS A 189 18.90 -3.55 -7.87
CA LYS A 189 20.08 -4.36 -8.22
C LYS A 189 19.93 -5.04 -9.58
N ASN A 190 18.72 -5.50 -9.91
CA ASN A 190 18.52 -6.33 -11.09
C ASN A 190 17.96 -5.57 -12.31
N ARG A 191 17.41 -4.37 -12.11
CA ARG A 191 16.91 -3.50 -13.18
C ARG A 191 17.75 -2.23 -13.27
N TRP A 192 17.64 -1.35 -12.28
CA TRP A 192 18.20 0.00 -12.33
C TRP A 192 19.73 0.06 -12.22
N MET A 193 20.37 -0.90 -11.57
CA MET A 193 21.84 -0.95 -11.47
C MET A 193 22.50 -1.21 -12.82
N ARG A 194 21.87 -2.02 -13.69
CA ARG A 194 22.37 -2.29 -15.05
C ARG A 194 22.47 -1.01 -15.88
N ASP A 195 21.56 -0.08 -15.63
CA ASP A 195 21.48 1.21 -16.33
C ASP A 195 22.30 2.34 -15.66
N GLN A 196 22.97 2.05 -14.53
CA GLN A 196 23.69 3.03 -13.70
C GLN A 196 22.85 4.28 -13.33
N THR A 197 21.52 4.15 -13.28
CA THR A 197 20.61 5.29 -13.03
C THR A 197 20.66 5.75 -11.58
N PHE A 198 20.76 4.81 -10.64
CA PHE A 198 20.79 5.09 -9.20
C PHE A 198 21.99 4.45 -8.51
N SER A 199 22.65 5.22 -7.63
CA SER A 199 23.69 4.71 -6.75
C SER A 199 23.08 4.05 -5.49
N PRO A 200 23.81 3.19 -4.77
CA PRO A 200 23.32 2.58 -3.52
C PRO A 200 22.82 3.63 -2.51
N LYS A 201 23.52 4.77 -2.41
CA LYS A 201 23.13 5.89 -1.53
C LYS A 201 21.77 6.48 -1.93
N LYS A 202 21.52 6.66 -3.24
CA LYS A 202 20.23 7.17 -3.75
C LYS A 202 19.09 6.21 -3.46
N ILE A 203 19.31 4.90 -3.57
CA ILE A 203 18.29 3.90 -3.25
C ILE A 203 18.01 3.84 -1.76
N SER A 204 19.04 3.88 -0.92
CA SER A 204 18.86 4.00 0.52
C SER A 204 18.02 5.24 0.88
N LEU A 205 18.30 6.39 0.25
CA LEU A 205 17.48 7.60 0.43
C LEU A 205 16.02 7.41 -0.02
N ILE A 206 15.79 6.82 -1.20
CA ILE A 206 14.43 6.52 -1.70
C ILE A 206 13.69 5.61 -0.72
N THR A 207 14.35 4.57 -0.21
CA THR A 207 13.77 3.63 0.75
C THR A 207 13.45 4.31 2.08
N VAL A 208 14.33 5.21 2.56
CA VAL A 208 14.08 6.02 3.76
C VAL A 208 12.86 6.92 3.57
N CYS A 209 12.79 7.65 2.44
CA CYS A 209 11.64 8.51 2.15
C CYS A 209 10.33 7.70 2.04
N TRP A 210 10.36 6.56 1.34
CA TRP A 210 9.22 5.65 1.24
C TRP A 210 8.75 5.16 2.61
N PHE A 211 9.68 4.70 3.45
CA PHE A 211 9.36 4.19 4.77
C PHE A 211 8.82 5.30 5.67
N MET A 212 9.44 6.48 5.67
CA MET A 212 8.97 7.68 6.39
C MET A 212 7.53 8.03 6.04
N ILE A 213 7.16 8.03 4.75
CA ILE A 213 5.78 8.28 4.32
C ILE A 213 4.84 7.22 4.92
N GLY A 214 5.23 5.95 4.92
CA GLY A 214 4.42 4.86 5.47
C GLY A 214 4.28 4.90 6.99
N VAL A 215 5.31 5.26 7.75
CA VAL A 215 5.27 5.27 9.23
C VAL A 215 4.82 6.61 9.84
N THR A 216 4.32 7.52 9.01
CA THR A 216 3.84 8.85 9.44
C THR A 216 2.90 8.78 10.64
N PRO A 217 1.86 7.91 10.69
CA PRO A 217 0.98 7.87 11.84
C PRO A 217 1.67 7.42 13.13
N SER A 218 2.60 6.45 13.04
CA SER A 218 3.39 6.01 14.19
C SER A 218 4.36 7.10 14.68
N PHE A 219 4.90 7.93 13.77
CA PHE A 219 5.88 8.95 14.10
C PHE A 219 5.35 9.98 15.11
N PHE A 220 4.08 10.40 14.96
CA PHE A 220 3.49 11.38 15.87
C PHE A 220 3.23 10.84 17.28
N ARG A 221 3.19 9.52 17.45
CA ARG A 221 3.01 8.88 18.77
C ARG A 221 4.33 8.47 19.40
N TYR A 222 5.27 7.95 18.59
CA TYR A 222 6.55 7.40 19.07
C TYR A 222 7.73 7.91 18.22
N PRO A 223 8.03 9.22 18.23
CA PRO A 223 8.95 9.83 17.28
C PRO A 223 10.38 9.30 17.39
N ILE A 224 10.87 9.06 18.61
CA ILE A 224 12.23 8.59 18.87
C ILE A 224 12.40 7.16 18.35
N GLN A 225 11.45 6.27 18.68
CA GLN A 225 11.49 4.87 18.29
C GLN A 225 11.36 4.73 16.76
N VAL A 226 10.44 5.48 16.16
CA VAL A 226 10.24 5.48 14.70
C VAL A 226 11.48 6.03 13.99
N MET A 227 12.10 7.11 14.48
CA MET A 227 13.36 7.60 13.93
C MET A 227 14.47 6.54 14.00
N GLY A 228 14.55 5.79 15.11
CA GLY A 228 15.44 4.63 15.23
C GLY A 228 15.21 3.59 14.14
N GLN A 229 13.96 3.24 13.85
CA GLN A 229 13.61 2.32 12.76
C GLN A 229 14.01 2.87 11.40
N VAL A 230 13.78 4.16 11.14
CA VAL A 230 14.11 4.80 9.87
C VAL A 230 15.62 4.75 9.60
N VAL A 231 16.43 5.02 10.63
CA VAL A 231 17.89 4.90 10.54
C VAL A 231 18.32 3.46 10.26
N LEU A 232 17.72 2.48 10.98
CA LEU A 232 18.00 1.06 10.74
C LEU A 232 17.63 0.63 9.33
N ILE A 233 16.43 0.99 8.85
CA ILE A 233 15.94 0.70 7.50
C ILE A 233 16.86 1.33 6.43
N GLY A 234 17.31 2.57 6.64
CA GLY A 234 18.27 3.24 5.76
C GLY A 234 19.63 2.54 5.71
N ALA A 235 20.15 2.13 6.88
CA ALA A 235 21.39 1.36 6.98
C ALA A 235 21.26 0.00 6.28
N PHE A 236 20.17 -0.75 6.54
CA PHE A 236 19.86 -2.00 5.86
C PHE A 236 19.83 -1.80 4.33
N ALA A 237 19.15 -0.77 3.84
CA ALA A 237 19.10 -0.47 2.40
C ALA A 237 20.48 -0.15 1.79
N LEU A 238 21.41 0.42 2.57
CA LEU A 238 22.78 0.73 2.13
C LEU A 238 23.67 -0.53 2.11
N PHE A 239 23.55 -1.39 3.11
CA PHE A 239 24.39 -2.59 3.26
C PHE A 239 23.90 -3.79 2.46
N LEU A 240 22.58 -3.97 2.32
CA LEU A 240 21.96 -5.11 1.65
C LEU A 240 22.49 -5.34 0.22
N PRO A 241 22.72 -4.33 -0.64
CA PRO A 241 23.40 -4.48 -1.93
C PRO A 241 24.71 -5.28 -1.88
N HIS A 242 25.54 -5.07 -0.85
CA HIS A 242 26.84 -5.70 -0.69
C HIS A 242 26.69 -7.19 -0.34
N ILE A 243 25.73 -7.50 0.54
CA ILE A 243 25.39 -8.88 0.92
C ILE A 243 24.85 -9.63 -0.30
N LEU A 244 23.95 -8.98 -1.04
CA LEU A 244 23.33 -9.58 -2.21
C LEU A 244 24.30 -9.68 -3.40
N LYS A 245 25.46 -9.01 -3.41
CA LYS A 245 26.42 -9.03 -4.54
C LYS A 245 26.74 -10.44 -5.04
N LYS A 246 26.81 -11.43 -4.13
CA LYS A 246 27.09 -12.84 -4.44
C LYS A 246 25.94 -13.57 -5.16
N ILE A 247 24.72 -13.05 -5.09
CA ILE A 247 23.56 -13.65 -5.73
C ILE A 247 23.51 -13.22 -7.20
N THR A 248 24.11 -14.02 -8.07
CA THR A 248 24.03 -13.82 -9.53
C THR A 248 22.75 -14.45 -10.04
N ILE A 249 21.75 -13.62 -10.36
CA ILE A 249 20.49 -14.10 -10.93
C ILE A 249 20.68 -14.29 -12.44
N LYS A 250 20.86 -15.54 -12.87
CA LYS A 250 20.94 -15.90 -14.30
C LYS A 250 19.57 -15.83 -14.99
N GLU A 251 18.47 -15.99 -14.26
CA GLU A 251 17.12 -16.03 -14.81
C GLU A 251 16.40 -14.67 -14.82
N ARG A 252 15.52 -14.47 -15.81
CA ARG A 252 14.60 -13.32 -15.90
C ARG A 252 13.55 -13.27 -14.75
N ARG A 253 13.57 -14.18 -13.78
CA ARG A 253 12.55 -14.39 -12.73
C ARG A 253 12.94 -13.79 -11.37
N ILE A 254 13.35 -12.53 -11.36
CA ILE A 254 13.72 -11.78 -10.14
C ILE A 254 12.57 -11.73 -9.13
N GLU A 255 11.33 -11.65 -9.62
CA GLU A 255 10.11 -11.55 -8.82
C GLU A 255 9.93 -12.74 -7.87
N GLN A 256 10.06 -13.96 -8.39
CA GLN A 256 9.89 -15.18 -7.60
C GLN A 256 10.98 -15.33 -6.53
N LEU A 257 12.24 -15.02 -6.87
CA LEU A 257 13.32 -15.10 -5.90
C LEU A 257 13.14 -14.07 -4.77
N THR A 258 12.79 -12.84 -5.14
CA THR A 258 12.53 -11.76 -4.17
C THR A 258 11.39 -12.16 -3.24
N LEU A 259 10.29 -12.66 -3.79
CA LEU A 259 9.15 -13.11 -3.00
C LEU A 259 9.46 -14.32 -2.11
N LYS A 260 10.32 -15.25 -2.52
CA LYS A 260 10.74 -16.36 -1.63
C LYS A 260 11.50 -15.88 -0.40
N ILE A 261 12.20 -14.75 -0.50
CA ILE A 261 12.92 -14.13 0.61
C ILE A 261 11.95 -13.30 1.48
N VAL A 262 11.04 -12.56 0.84
CA VAL A 262 10.11 -11.67 1.53
C VAL A 262 8.95 -12.42 2.20
N LEU A 263 8.46 -13.51 1.59
CA LEU A 263 7.27 -14.22 2.10
C LEU A 263 7.47 -14.76 3.52
N PRO A 264 8.58 -15.41 3.92
CA PRO A 264 8.77 -15.84 5.31
C PRO A 264 8.72 -14.68 6.30
N LEU A 265 9.32 -13.54 5.95
CA LEU A 265 9.29 -12.32 6.77
C LEU A 265 7.87 -11.77 6.88
N TYR A 266 7.12 -11.79 5.78
CA TYR A 266 5.73 -11.36 5.74
C TYR A 266 4.78 -12.32 6.48
N SER A 267 5.03 -13.64 6.40
CA SER A 267 4.31 -14.64 7.17
C SER A 267 4.54 -14.47 8.67
N PHE A 268 5.75 -14.11 9.07
CA PHE A 268 6.04 -13.74 10.46
C PHE A 268 5.25 -12.49 10.88
N TYR A 269 5.21 -11.45 10.04
CA TYR A 269 4.34 -10.29 10.25
C TYR A 269 2.86 -10.69 10.43
N LEU A 270 2.32 -11.55 9.55
CA LEU A 270 0.92 -11.99 9.65
C LEU A 270 0.64 -12.73 10.97
N ALA A 271 1.57 -13.60 11.40
CA ALA A 271 1.45 -14.28 12.68
C ALA A 271 1.42 -13.29 13.84
N LEU A 272 2.26 -12.25 13.82
CA LEU A 272 2.26 -11.22 14.85
C LEU A 272 1.00 -10.33 14.82
N VAL A 273 0.60 -9.80 13.65
CA VAL A 273 -0.63 -9.00 13.52
C VAL A 273 -1.83 -9.74 14.11
N THR A 274 -1.89 -11.04 13.82
CA THR A 274 -3.02 -11.86 14.21
C THR A 274 -2.88 -12.38 15.67
N TYR A 275 -1.67 -12.39 16.23
CA TYR A 275 -1.46 -12.55 17.69
C TYR A 275 -1.90 -11.31 18.48
N TRP A 276 -1.56 -10.11 18.00
CA TRP A 276 -1.99 -8.83 18.58
C TRP A 276 -3.47 -8.53 18.34
N TRP A 277 -4.15 -9.35 17.55
CA TRP A 277 -5.58 -9.28 17.31
C TRP A 277 -6.36 -9.88 18.48
N ASN A 278 -6.89 -9.03 19.35
CA ASN A 278 -7.87 -9.41 20.37
C ASN A 278 -9.15 -8.55 20.38
N PRO A 279 -9.83 -8.34 19.23
CA PRO A 279 -11.14 -7.73 19.26
C PRO A 279 -12.20 -8.76 19.65
N PRO A 280 -13.33 -8.30 20.20
CA PRO A 280 -14.47 -9.14 20.45
C PRO A 280 -15.00 -9.76 19.15
N GLU A 281 -15.68 -10.90 19.28
CA GLU A 281 -16.26 -11.65 18.16
C GLU A 281 -16.99 -10.74 17.16
N LEU A 282 -16.83 -11.00 15.85
CA LEU A 282 -17.40 -10.19 14.78
C LEU A 282 -18.92 -10.01 14.93
N GLU A 283 -19.59 -11.04 15.46
CA GLU A 283 -21.03 -11.10 15.74
C GLU A 283 -21.45 -10.15 16.88
N ASN A 284 -20.53 -9.87 17.80
CA ASN A 284 -20.71 -8.93 18.91
C ASN A 284 -20.15 -7.54 18.62
N ILE A 285 -19.51 -7.29 17.47
CA ILE A 285 -18.99 -5.97 17.10
C ILE A 285 -20.09 -4.92 17.21
N HIS A 286 -21.31 -5.17 16.74
CA HIS A 286 -22.38 -4.18 16.83
C HIS A 286 -22.73 -3.79 18.28
N LYS A 287 -22.75 -4.76 19.20
CA LYS A 287 -23.03 -4.53 20.64
C LYS A 287 -21.87 -3.85 21.36
N VAL A 288 -20.65 -4.27 21.06
CA VAL A 288 -19.42 -3.67 21.57
C VAL A 288 -19.25 -2.25 21.04
N PHE A 289 -19.58 -2.02 19.76
CA PHE A 289 -19.52 -0.71 19.14
C PHE A 289 -20.43 0.27 19.87
N LEU A 290 -21.64 -0.12 20.27
CA LEU A 290 -22.54 0.78 20.99
C LEU A 290 -22.13 1.02 22.46
N GLY A 291 -21.44 0.07 23.11
CA GLY A 291 -21.09 0.14 24.54
C GLY A 291 -19.65 0.55 24.89
N VAL A 292 -18.73 0.60 23.91
CA VAL A 292 -17.30 0.89 24.16
C VAL A 292 -16.97 2.37 23.96
N ALA A 293 -16.04 2.88 24.78
CA ALA A 293 -15.51 4.24 24.68
C ALA A 293 -15.06 4.58 23.25
N PHE A 294 -15.34 5.81 22.81
CA PHE A 294 -15.13 6.28 21.43
C PHE A 294 -13.73 5.98 20.87
N ASN A 295 -12.67 6.24 21.65
CA ASN A 295 -11.28 6.01 21.22
C ASN A 295 -10.98 4.53 20.95
N LYS A 296 -11.55 3.63 21.75
CA LYS A 296 -11.38 2.18 21.58
C LYS A 296 -12.12 1.67 20.35
N ARG A 297 -13.26 2.28 19.96
CA ARG A 297 -13.95 1.95 18.70
C ARG A 297 -13.07 2.22 17.48
N ILE A 298 -12.42 3.37 17.45
CA ILE A 298 -11.54 3.79 16.35
C ILE A 298 -10.38 2.80 16.19
N GLU A 299 -9.73 2.44 17.30
CA GLU A 299 -8.63 1.47 17.32
C GLU A 299 -9.08 0.11 16.78
N VAL A 300 -10.24 -0.40 17.22
CA VAL A 300 -10.81 -1.67 16.72
C VAL A 300 -11.08 -1.62 15.21
N ILE A 301 -11.61 -0.52 14.67
CA ILE A 301 -11.80 -0.39 13.22
C ILE A 301 -10.47 -0.44 12.49
N PHE A 302 -9.44 0.27 12.97
CA PHE A 302 -8.13 0.26 12.33
C PHE A 302 -7.47 -1.11 12.36
N LEU A 303 -7.61 -1.85 13.45
CA LEU A 303 -7.22 -3.25 13.49
C LEU A 303 -7.90 -4.02 12.37
N VAL A 304 -9.24 -3.97 12.27
CA VAL A 304 -10.00 -4.74 11.25
C VAL A 304 -9.52 -4.43 9.85
N VAL A 305 -9.32 -3.14 9.55
CA VAL A 305 -8.87 -2.70 8.23
C VAL A 305 -7.41 -3.09 7.99
N GLU A 306 -6.55 -3.06 9.00
CA GLU A 306 -5.17 -3.57 8.95
C GLU A 306 -5.16 -5.07 8.60
N LEU A 307 -6.02 -5.88 9.20
CA LEU A 307 -6.13 -7.31 8.91
C LEU A 307 -6.56 -7.54 7.45
N ILE A 308 -7.61 -6.83 7.01
CA ILE A 308 -8.11 -6.85 5.62
C ILE A 308 -6.99 -6.50 4.62
N ALA A 309 -6.24 -5.42 4.88
CA ALA A 309 -5.13 -4.98 4.04
C ALA A 309 -3.97 -5.99 4.04
N SER A 310 -3.67 -6.58 5.21
CA SER A 310 -2.62 -7.59 5.37
C SER A 310 -2.89 -8.84 4.53
N TYR A 311 -4.12 -9.35 4.54
CA TYR A 311 -4.49 -10.51 3.73
C TYR A 311 -4.64 -10.17 2.24
N THR A 312 -5.02 -8.93 1.91
CA THR A 312 -4.97 -8.44 0.52
C THR A 312 -3.54 -8.50 -0.04
N LEU A 313 -2.56 -8.00 0.71
CA LEU A 313 -1.16 -8.07 0.29
C LEU A 313 -0.63 -9.52 0.27
N MET A 314 -1.05 -10.38 1.19
CA MET A 314 -0.69 -11.81 1.17
C MET A 314 -1.14 -12.49 -0.13
N GLY A 315 -2.42 -12.31 -0.50
CA GLY A 315 -2.98 -12.86 -1.73
C GLY A 315 -2.25 -12.36 -2.98
N TYR A 316 -1.89 -11.08 -2.99
CA TYR A 316 -1.05 -10.49 -4.03
C TYR A 316 0.33 -11.17 -4.12
N MET A 317 1.02 -11.36 -2.99
CA MET A 317 2.35 -12.00 -2.93
C MET A 317 2.32 -13.47 -3.38
N ILE A 318 1.32 -14.24 -2.95
CA ILE A 318 1.17 -15.67 -3.32
C ILE A 318 0.91 -15.80 -4.83
N ALA A 319 0.04 -14.95 -5.39
CA ALA A 319 -0.19 -14.90 -6.83
C ALA A 319 1.09 -14.51 -7.58
N GLY A 320 1.88 -13.59 -7.03
CA GLY A 320 3.21 -13.21 -7.51
C GLY A 320 4.21 -14.36 -7.56
N LEU A 321 4.23 -15.20 -6.52
CA LEU A 321 5.13 -16.36 -6.44
C LEU A 321 4.85 -17.40 -7.52
N ARG A 322 3.57 -17.59 -7.87
CA ARG A 322 3.17 -18.48 -8.97
C ARG A 322 3.38 -17.86 -10.36
N GLY A 323 3.42 -16.53 -10.43
CA GLY A 323 3.42 -15.73 -11.65
C GLY A 323 4.38 -16.18 -12.77
N ARG A 324 3.80 -16.40 -13.95
CA ARG A 324 4.32 -16.78 -15.29
C ARG A 324 4.27 -18.24 -15.71
N LYS A 325 3.90 -19.19 -14.84
CA LYS A 325 3.49 -20.52 -15.33
C LYS A 325 2.09 -20.38 -15.92
N GLU A 326 1.81 -21.04 -17.04
CA GLU A 326 0.46 -21.12 -17.65
C GLU A 326 -0.51 -21.94 -16.79
N ASP A 327 -0.39 -21.86 -15.47
CA ASP A 327 -1.29 -22.52 -14.54
C ASP A 327 -2.65 -21.84 -14.63
N SER A 328 -3.71 -22.65 -14.64
CA SER A 328 -5.08 -22.13 -14.65
C SER A 328 -5.31 -21.20 -13.45
N GLN A 329 -6.06 -20.10 -13.66
CA GLN A 329 -6.40 -19.16 -12.59
C GLN A 329 -7.03 -19.87 -11.39
N GLY A 330 -7.80 -20.93 -11.65
CA GLY A 330 -8.38 -21.81 -10.63
C GLY A 330 -7.34 -22.41 -9.68
N CYS A 331 -6.21 -22.93 -10.18
CA CYS A 331 -5.18 -23.53 -9.34
C CYS A 331 -4.51 -22.52 -8.40
N THR A 332 -4.33 -21.27 -8.87
CA THR A 332 -3.81 -20.18 -8.03
C THR A 332 -4.81 -19.82 -6.94
N PHE A 333 -6.08 -19.71 -7.29
CA PHE A 333 -7.15 -19.44 -6.32
C PHE A 333 -7.31 -20.56 -5.29
N THR A 334 -7.26 -21.84 -5.68
CA THR A 334 -7.30 -22.97 -4.74
C THR A 334 -6.14 -22.91 -3.74
N LEU A 335 -4.92 -22.58 -4.21
CA LEU A 335 -3.77 -22.43 -3.31
C LEU A 335 -3.95 -21.28 -2.32
N ILE A 336 -4.43 -20.13 -2.79
CA ILE A 336 -4.69 -18.96 -1.92
C ILE A 336 -5.73 -19.30 -0.88
N CYS A 337 -6.82 -19.97 -1.27
CA CYS A 337 -7.84 -20.47 -0.36
C CYS A 337 -7.21 -21.36 0.72
N PHE A 338 -6.43 -22.36 0.32
CA PHE A 338 -5.78 -23.27 1.24
C PHE A 338 -4.87 -22.53 2.23
N ILE A 339 -3.99 -21.65 1.74
CA ILE A 339 -3.06 -20.89 2.59
C ILE A 339 -3.82 -19.94 3.53
N ALA A 340 -4.81 -19.20 3.02
CA ALA A 340 -5.61 -18.29 3.83
C ALA A 340 -6.37 -19.04 4.94
N LEU A 341 -6.98 -20.19 4.61
CA LEU A 341 -7.62 -21.07 5.59
C LEU A 341 -6.64 -21.58 6.63
N THR A 342 -5.48 -22.10 6.21
CA THR A 342 -4.46 -22.62 7.14
C THR A 342 -3.96 -21.55 8.09
N ILE A 343 -3.60 -20.36 7.60
CA ILE A 343 -3.11 -19.26 8.45
C ILE A 343 -4.21 -18.79 9.40
N SER A 344 -5.45 -18.70 8.93
CA SER A 344 -6.58 -18.30 9.77
C SER A 344 -6.84 -19.33 10.87
N LEU A 345 -6.90 -20.62 10.55
CA LEU A 345 -7.09 -21.69 11.52
C LEU A 345 -5.95 -21.76 12.54
N ILE A 346 -4.69 -21.64 12.09
CA ILE A 346 -3.53 -21.57 13.00
C ILE A 346 -3.70 -20.39 13.96
N THR A 347 -4.18 -19.25 13.47
CA THR A 347 -4.31 -18.11 14.37
C THR A 347 -5.51 -18.20 15.28
N ASP A 348 -6.66 -18.67 14.81
CA ASP A 348 -7.81 -19.01 15.66
C ASP A 348 -7.35 -19.94 16.79
N PHE A 349 -6.51 -20.94 16.50
CA PHE A 349 -5.93 -21.84 17.50
C PHE A 349 -4.94 -21.16 18.46
N MET A 350 -4.13 -20.20 17.99
CA MET A 350 -3.20 -19.45 18.86
C MET A 350 -3.91 -18.42 19.76
N THR A 351 -5.06 -17.91 19.32
CA THR A 351 -5.81 -16.85 20.01
C THR A 351 -6.88 -17.40 20.94
N ALA A 352 -7.59 -18.45 20.54
CA ALA A 352 -8.48 -19.19 21.42
C ALA A 352 -7.63 -20.00 22.41
N SER A 353 -7.99 -20.01 23.69
CA SER A 353 -7.35 -20.84 24.72
C SER A 353 -7.68 -22.33 24.54
N LEU A 354 -7.35 -22.91 23.37
CA LEU A 354 -7.50 -24.32 22.99
C LEU A 354 -8.93 -24.86 22.80
N SER A 355 -9.99 -24.03 22.82
CA SER A 355 -11.36 -24.50 22.54
C SER A 355 -11.76 -24.33 21.05
N ILE A 356 -12.19 -25.42 20.42
CA ILE A 356 -12.68 -25.48 19.03
C ILE A 356 -13.95 -24.63 18.84
N GLU A 357 -14.68 -24.36 19.92
CA GLU A 357 -15.94 -23.58 19.90
C GLU A 357 -15.74 -22.10 19.53
N ASN A 358 -14.50 -21.59 19.54
CA ASN A 358 -14.19 -20.18 19.28
C ASN A 358 -13.71 -19.87 17.85
N ILE A 359 -13.91 -20.80 16.89
CA ILE A 359 -13.53 -20.55 15.49
C ILE A 359 -14.43 -19.46 14.90
N ASN A 360 -13.82 -18.36 14.46
CA ASN A 360 -14.56 -17.23 13.92
C ASN A 360 -14.73 -17.38 12.40
N ILE A 361 -15.81 -18.05 12.00
CA ILE A 361 -16.13 -18.32 10.57
C ILE A 361 -16.18 -17.01 9.76
N SER A 362 -16.75 -15.94 10.32
CA SER A 362 -16.84 -14.66 9.63
C SER A 362 -15.47 -14.05 9.32
N ARG A 363 -14.50 -14.15 10.26
CA ARG A 363 -13.10 -13.75 10.04
C ARG A 363 -12.50 -14.55 8.89
N ILE A 364 -12.64 -15.88 8.92
CA ILE A 364 -12.13 -16.79 7.88
C ILE A 364 -12.67 -16.41 6.49
N ILE A 365 -13.97 -16.14 6.38
CA ILE A 365 -14.60 -15.73 5.12
C ILE A 365 -14.00 -14.41 4.62
N VAL A 366 -13.91 -13.40 5.50
CA VAL A 366 -13.40 -12.06 5.15
C VAL A 366 -11.95 -12.13 4.70
N VAL A 367 -11.06 -12.76 5.47
CA VAL A 367 -9.63 -12.81 5.13
C VAL A 367 -9.35 -13.65 3.87
N THR A 368 -10.14 -14.70 3.63
CA THR A 368 -10.08 -15.48 2.39
C THR A 368 -10.53 -14.62 1.19
N ALA A 369 -11.65 -13.90 1.32
CA ALA A 369 -12.14 -12.99 0.27
C ALA A 369 -11.12 -11.88 -0.04
N MET A 370 -10.48 -11.30 0.98
CA MET A 370 -9.45 -10.28 0.79
C MET A 370 -8.18 -10.83 0.14
N SER A 371 -7.79 -12.06 0.48
CA SER A 371 -6.69 -12.75 -0.21
C SER A 371 -7.01 -12.97 -1.69
N PHE A 372 -8.25 -13.31 -2.04
CA PHE A 372 -8.68 -13.39 -3.43
C PHE A 372 -8.62 -12.04 -4.14
N TYR A 373 -9.09 -10.98 -3.50
CA TYR A 373 -9.03 -9.64 -4.04
C TYR A 373 -7.57 -9.23 -4.36
N GLY A 374 -6.64 -9.48 -3.45
CA GLY A 374 -5.21 -9.26 -3.69
C GLY A 374 -4.65 -10.00 -4.90
N ALA A 375 -5.03 -11.26 -5.07
CA ALA A 375 -4.62 -12.06 -6.22
C ALA A 375 -5.26 -11.61 -7.54
N MET A 376 -6.47 -11.05 -7.50
CA MET A 376 -7.10 -10.41 -8.64
C MET A 376 -6.34 -9.15 -9.07
N ILE A 377 -5.92 -8.30 -8.12
CA ILE A 377 -5.07 -7.13 -8.40
C ILE A 377 -3.78 -7.58 -9.11
N TYR A 378 -3.10 -8.60 -8.59
CA TYR A 378 -1.91 -9.16 -9.22
C TYR A 378 -2.19 -9.69 -10.65
N SER A 379 -3.30 -10.40 -10.83
CA SER A 379 -3.69 -10.96 -12.13
C SER A 379 -3.94 -9.88 -13.18
N LEU A 380 -4.57 -8.76 -12.78
CA LEU A 380 -4.77 -7.60 -13.65
C LEU A 380 -3.43 -6.99 -14.04
N GLN A 381 -2.52 -6.81 -13.08
CA GLN A 381 -1.17 -6.32 -13.33
C GLN A 381 -0.39 -7.20 -14.31
N LEU A 382 -0.43 -8.52 -14.12
CA LEU A 382 0.26 -9.46 -14.99
C LEU A 382 -0.26 -9.41 -16.43
N LYS A 383 -1.59 -9.37 -16.62
CA LYS A 383 -2.22 -9.26 -17.94
C LYS A 383 -1.80 -7.96 -18.66
N THR A 384 -1.77 -6.85 -17.93
CA THR A 384 -1.31 -5.55 -18.45
C THR A 384 0.14 -5.63 -18.94
N ILE A 385 1.06 -6.13 -18.12
CA ILE A 385 2.47 -6.26 -18.51
C ILE A 385 2.66 -7.19 -19.71
N GLN A 386 1.95 -8.31 -19.76
CA GLN A 386 2.03 -9.27 -20.87
C GLN A 386 1.57 -8.64 -22.19
N ARG A 387 0.48 -7.87 -22.17
CA ARG A 387 -0.04 -7.19 -23.36
C ARG A 387 0.96 -6.16 -23.89
N LEU A 388 1.55 -5.36 -23.02
CA LEU A 388 2.50 -4.33 -23.44
C LEU A 388 3.77 -4.94 -24.01
N ARG A 389 4.25 -6.03 -23.42
CA ARG A 389 5.39 -6.75 -23.98
C ARG A 389 5.11 -7.23 -25.39
N LYS A 390 3.89 -7.71 -25.67
CA LYS A 390 3.47 -8.09 -27.04
C LYS A 390 3.40 -6.88 -27.97
N GLU A 391 2.89 -5.74 -27.50
CA GLU A 391 2.82 -4.50 -28.29
C GLU A 391 4.22 -3.96 -28.61
N SER A 392 5.15 -3.92 -27.65
CA SER A 392 6.54 -3.53 -27.89
C SER A 392 7.26 -4.47 -28.87
N GLN A 393 7.02 -5.78 -28.78
CA GLN A 393 7.59 -6.74 -29.73
C GLN A 393 7.08 -6.54 -31.16
N LYS A 394 5.80 -6.15 -31.33
CA LYS A 394 5.24 -5.86 -32.66
C LYS A 394 5.83 -4.60 -33.29
N ILE A 395 6.13 -3.58 -32.50
CA ILE A 395 6.75 -2.34 -32.99
C ILE A 395 8.16 -2.64 -33.50
N CYS A 396 8.99 -3.34 -32.71
CA CYS A 396 10.34 -3.72 -33.15
C CYS A 396 10.35 -4.61 -34.40
N ALA A 397 9.35 -5.47 -34.58
CA ALA A 397 9.26 -6.33 -35.77
C ALA A 397 8.76 -5.61 -37.04
N HIS A 398 8.29 -4.36 -36.94
CA HIS A 398 7.91 -3.52 -38.09
C HIS A 398 9.01 -2.54 -38.52
N ASP A 399 10.00 -2.32 -37.67
CA ASP A 399 11.17 -1.47 -37.94
C ASP A 399 12.37 -2.27 -38.52
N GLU A 400 12.25 -3.60 -38.58
CA GLU A 400 13.14 -4.55 -39.29
C GLU A 400 12.54 -4.93 -40.65
#